data_AF-A0A944SKM3-F1
#
_entry.id   AF-A0A944SKM3-F1
#
_cell.length_a   1.000
_cell.length_b   1.000
_cell.length_c   1.000
_cell.angle_alpha   90.00
_cell.angle_beta   90.00
_cell.angle_gamma   90.00
#
_symmetry.space_group_name_H-M   'P 1'
#
loop_
_entity.id
_entity.type
_entity.pdbx_description
1 polymer ?
#
loop_
_entity_poly.entity_id
_entity_poly.type
_entity_poly.pdbx_seq_one_letter_code
_entity_poly.pdbx_strand_id
1 'polypeptide(L)' 'MLKGRVAALEEYYAVIHTEKGEVLYWPIHDLPKKVAIGEEVFASISLEPGEVLSDQGKKDILNTLLMDIE' A
#
# COMPACT_ATOMS: atom_id res chain seq x y z
N MET A 1 -0.17 9.29 -6.02
CA MET A 1 0.59 8.95 -4.81
C MET A 1 -0.27 9.30 -3.61
N LEU A 2 -0.44 8.35 -2.69
CA LEU A 2 -1.27 8.48 -1.51
C LEU A 2 -0.37 8.41 -0.29
N LYS A 3 -0.64 9.23 0.72
CA LYS A 3 0.16 9.32 1.94
C LYS A 3 -0.68 8.82 3.12
N GLY A 4 -0.09 8.00 3.98
CA GLY A 4 -0.76 7.50 5.17
C GLY A 4 0.19 7.02 6.25
N ARG A 5 -0.38 6.70 7.41
CA ARG A 5 0.34 6.19 8.57
C ARG A 5 -0.11 4.78 8.90
N VAL A 6 0.83 3.88 9.15
CA VAL A 6 0.52 2.50 9.55
C VAL A 6 -0.09 2.51 10.94
N ALA A 7 -1.36 2.09 11.04
CA ALA A 7 -2.09 2.00 12.29
C ALA A 7 -1.97 0.62 12.94
N ALA A 8 -1.88 -0.44 12.13
CA ALA A 8 -1.74 -1.82 12.60
C ALA A 8 -1.02 -2.70 11.55
N LEU A 9 -0.38 -3.78 12.03
CA LEU A 9 0.23 -4.82 11.22
C LEU A 9 -0.37 -6.16 11.66
N GLU A 10 -1.16 -6.77 10.78
CA GLU A 10 -1.78 -8.08 10.96
C GLU A 10 -1.02 -9.15 10.18
N GLU A 11 -1.38 -10.42 10.34
CA GLU A 11 -0.67 -11.54 9.70
C GLU A 11 -0.57 -11.41 8.17
N TYR A 12 -1.59 -10.85 7.52
CA TYR A 12 -1.68 -10.78 6.05
C TYR A 12 -1.76 -9.37 5.48
N TYR A 13 -2.02 -8.35 6.31
CA TYR A 13 -2.25 -6.98 5.84
C TYR A 13 -1.83 -5.94 6.88
N ALA A 14 -1.55 -4.72 6.41
CA ALA A 14 -1.42 -3.54 7.24
C ALA A 14 -2.67 -2.67 7.13
N VAL A 15 -3.00 -1.99 8.22
CA VAL A 15 -4.02 -0.94 8.25
C VAL A 15 -3.30 0.39 8.13
N ILE A 16 -3.68 1.20 7.15
CA ILE A 16 -3.09 2.52 6.89
C ILE A 16 -4.18 3.59 6.96
N HIS A 17 -3.98 4.60 7.81
CA HIS A 17 -4.86 5.76 7.89
C HIS A 17 -4.30 6.89 7.02
N THR A 18 -5.13 7.42 6.12
CA THR A 18 -4.74 8.53 5.25
C THR A 18 -4.99 9.86 5.95
N GLU A 19 -4.32 10.93 5.49
CA GLU A 19 -4.58 12.29 6.01
C GLU A 19 -6.02 12.76 5.73
N LYS A 20 -6.72 12.12 4.79
CA LYS A 20 -8.13 12.39 4.46
C LYS A 20 -9.11 11.62 5.36
N GLY A 21 -8.61 10.84 6.31
CA GLY A 21 -9.44 10.01 7.20
C GLY A 21 -9.92 8.71 6.57
N GLU A 22 -9.35 8.29 5.44
CA GLU A 22 -9.65 7.01 4.83
C GLU A 22 -8.85 5.90 5.53
N VAL A 23 -9.39 4.68 5.51
CA VAL A 23 -8.72 3.49 6.04
C VAL A 23 -8.43 2.55 4.87
N LEU A 24 -7.15 2.23 4.68
CA LEU A 24 -6.69 1.31 3.65
C LEU A 24 -6.20 0.02 4.28
N TYR A 25 -6.54 -1.09 3.63
CA TYR A 25 -6.04 -2.42 3.96
C TYR A 25 -5.05 -2.82 2.88
N TRP A 26 -3.79 -2.98 3.24
CA TRP A 26 -2.71 -3.19 2.28
C TRP A 26 -2.02 -4.54 2.52
N PRO A 27 -1.74 -5.35 1.48
CA PRO A 27 -1.08 -6.64 1.68
C PRO A 27 0.30 -6.50 2.31
N ILE A 28 0.60 -7.33 3.31
CA ILE A 28 1.86 -7.21 4.07
C ILE A 28 3.11 -7.54 3.23
N HIS A 29 2.96 -8.35 2.18
CA HIS A 29 4.07 -8.73 1.28
C HIS A 29 4.48 -7.61 0.33
N ASP A 30 3.60 -6.62 0.11
CA ASP A 30 3.86 -5.43 -0.70
C ASP A 30 4.49 -4.29 0.12
N LEU A 31 4.59 -4.47 1.45
CA LEU A 31 5.21 -3.49 2.33
C LEU A 31 6.74 -3.58 2.30
N PRO A 32 7.42 -2.45 2.51
CA PRO A 32 8.84 -2.45 2.84
C PRO A 32 9.13 -3.35 4.06
N LYS A 33 10.20 -4.14 3.99
CA LYS A 33 10.59 -5.11 5.04
C LYS A 33 10.79 -4.52 6.45
N LYS A 34 10.90 -3.20 6.58
CA LYS A 34 11.20 -2.50 7.84
C LYS A 34 10.05 -1.66 8.36
N VAL A 35 8.86 -1.75 7.75
CA VAL A 35 7.74 -0.92 8.14
C VAL A 35 7.30 -1.21 9.59
N ALA A 36 7.03 -0.17 10.36
CA ALA A 36 6.54 -0.27 11.74
C ALA A 36 5.21 0.48 11.94
N ILE A 37 4.50 0.12 13.02
CA ILE A 37 3.30 0.86 13.44
C ILE A 37 3.70 2.30 13.78
N GLY A 38 2.92 3.26 13.28
CA GLY A 38 3.16 4.69 13.43
C GLY A 38 4.01 5.30 12.33
N GLU A 39 4.63 4.49 11.45
CA GLU A 39 5.43 5.01 10.35
C GLU A 39 4.59 5.57 9.21
N GLU A 40 5.15 6.58 8.56
CA GLU A 40 4.59 7.21 7.38
C GLU A 40 5.00 6.46 6.12
N VAL A 41 4.02 6.19 5.26
CA VAL A 41 4.20 5.44 4.02
C VAL A 41 3.49 6.13 2.87
N PHE A 42 4.09 6.01 1.68
CA PHE A 42 3.58 6.57 0.44
C PHE A 42 3.21 5.44 -0.51
N ALA A 43 1.95 5.35 -0.90
CA ALA A 43 1.48 4.38 -1.88
C ALA A 43 1.47 5.00 -3.29
N SER A 44 2.09 4.34 -4.26
CA SER A 44 1.86 4.60 -5.68
C SER A 44 1.08 3.45 -6.29
N ILE A 45 -0.10 3.77 -6.83
CA ILE A 45 -0.88 2.86 -7.65
C ILE A 45 -0.49 3.13 -9.10
N SER A 46 0.18 2.17 -9.74
CA SER A 46 0.51 2.24 -11.17
C SER A 46 -0.43 1.31 -11.92
N LEU A 47 -1.15 1.87 -12.89
CA LEU A 47 -1.86 1.10 -13.91
C LEU A 47 -1.00 1.18 -15.17
N GLU A 48 -0.34 0.10 -15.56
CA GLU A 48 0.29 0.08 -16.88
C GLU A 48 -0.81 0.04 -17.96
N PRO A 49 -0.83 0.98 -18.93
CA PRO A 49 -1.80 0.93 -20.01
C PRO A 49 -1.38 -0.13 -21.03
N GLY A 50 -2.13 -1.23 -21.13
CA GLY A 50 -1.95 -2.19 -22.23
C GLY A 50 -2.30 -3.65 -21.95
N GLU A 51 -2.44 -4.06 -20.68
CA GLU A 51 -2.89 -5.42 -20.36
C GLU A 51 -4.42 -5.47 -20.24
N VAL A 52 -5.04 -6.39 -20.98
CA VAL A 52 -6.44 -6.78 -20.74
C VAL A 52 -6.45 -7.45 -19.38
N LEU A 53 -6.82 -6.68 -18.35
CA LEU A 53 -6.97 -7.16 -16.99
C LEU A 53 -7.99 -8.30 -16.98
N SER A 54 -7.50 -9.53 -16.91
CA SER A 54 -8.32 -10.65 -16.46
C SER A 54 -8.86 -10.30 -15.06
N ASP A 55 -9.97 -10.91 -14.62
CA ASP A 55 -10.46 -10.70 -13.25
C ASP A 55 -9.43 -11.10 -12.17
N GLN A 56 -8.41 -11.88 -12.57
CA GLN A 56 -7.23 -12.17 -11.77
C GLN A 56 -6.18 -11.04 -11.83
N GLY A 57 -5.93 -10.42 -13.00
CA GLY A 57 -5.00 -9.30 -13.17
C GLY A 57 -5.44 -8.00 -12.49
N LYS A 58 -6.74 -7.83 -12.20
CA LYS A 58 -7.22 -6.76 -11.29
C LYS A 58 -6.69 -6.92 -9.86
N LYS A 59 -6.18 -8.10 -9.48
CA LYS A 59 -5.46 -8.33 -8.22
C LYS A 59 -3.97 -8.02 -8.32
N ASP A 60 -3.41 -7.96 -9.53
CA ASP A 60 -2.00 -7.67 -9.79
C ASP A 60 -1.75 -6.15 -9.96
N ILE A 61 -2.51 -5.33 -9.22
CA ILE A 61 -2.17 -3.91 -9.06
C ILE A 61 -0.83 -3.89 -8.31
N LEU A 62 0.26 -3.63 -9.05
CA LEU A 62 1.58 -3.44 -8.47
C LEU A 62 1.56 -2.18 -7.61
N ASN A 63 1.27 -2.42 -6.35
CA ASN A 63 1.14 -1.46 -5.29
C ASN A 63 2.51 -1.31 -4.62
N THR A 64 3.24 -0.26 -4.95
CA THR A 64 4.51 0.02 -4.26
C THR A 64 4.25 1.00 -3.13
N LEU A 65 4.44 0.54 -1.89
CA LEU A 65 4.56 1.40 -0.72
C LEU A 65 6.03 1.79 -0.53
N LEU A 66 6.29 3.08 -0.46
CA LEU A 66 7.59 3.68 -0.21
C LEU A 66 7.62 4.25 1.21
N MET A 67 8.79 4.22 1.85
CA MET A 67 9.03 4.94 3.10
C MET A 67 9.57 6.34 2.76
N ASP A 68 9.28 7.34 3.59
CA ASP A 68 10.05 8.59 3.54
C ASP A 68 11.49 8.26 3.96
N ILE A 69 12.46 8.53 3.10
CA ILE A 69 13.88 8.37 3.42
C ILE A 69 14.49 9.76 3.30
N GLU A 70 14.71 10.41 4.45
CA GLU A 70 15.58 11.60 4.56
C GLU A 70 17.07 11.23 4.45
#